data_AF-A0A2I1DQU6-F1
#
_entry.id   AF-A0A2I1DQU6-F1
#
_cell.length_a   1.000
_cell.length_b   1.000
_cell.length_c   1.000
_cell.angle_alpha   90.00
_cell.angle_beta   90.00
_cell.angle_gamma   90.00
#
_symmetry.space_group_name_H-M   'P 1'
#
loop_
_entity.id
_entity.type
_entity.pdbx_description
1 polymer ?
#
loop_
_entity_poly.entity_id
_entity_poly.type
_entity_poly.pdbx_seq_one_letter_code
_entity_poly.pdbx_strand_id
1 'polypeptide(L)' 'MPIISMFYGIIIRLYLIDNKHHNIPHIHARYAEFEASISIEDGELTADWELAANGETPYKISPL' A
#
# COMPACT_ATOMS: atom_id res chain seq x y z
N MET A 1 -3.07 -12.63 -4.23
CA MET A 1 -1.82 -11.93 -3.83
C MET A 1 -0.82 -12.94 -3.29
N PRO A 2 0.30 -13.23 -3.96
CA PRO A 2 1.42 -13.91 -3.32
C PRO A 2 2.00 -13.04 -2.19
N ILE A 3 2.32 -13.67 -1.05
CA ILE A 3 3.19 -13.07 -0.03
C ILE A 3 4.61 -13.19 -0.56
N ILE A 4 5.29 -12.06 -0.72
CA ILE A 4 6.65 -12.01 -1.28
C ILE A 4 7.71 -11.85 -0.18
N SER A 5 7.33 -11.41 1.01
CA SER A 5 8.22 -11.30 2.18
C SER A 5 7.43 -11.26 3.48
N MET A 6 8.06 -11.71 4.57
CA MET A 6 7.49 -11.65 5.92
C MET A 6 8.61 -11.45 6.96
N PHE A 7 8.48 -10.44 7.80
CA PHE A 7 9.48 -10.11 8.84
C PHE A 7 8.84 -9.29 9.96
N TYR A 8 9.26 -9.47 11.22
CA TYR A 8 8.75 -8.72 12.38
C TYR A 8 7.21 -8.63 12.50
N GLY A 9 6.48 -9.62 11.98
CA GLY A 9 5.00 -9.61 11.93
C GLY A 9 4.41 -8.78 10.78
N ILE A 10 5.23 -8.18 9.94
CA ILE A 10 4.86 -7.47 8.71
C ILE A 10 4.77 -8.47 7.57
N ILE A 11 3.65 -8.43 6.83
CA ILE A 11 3.41 -9.27 5.66
C ILE A 11 3.42 -8.37 4.42
N ILE A 12 4.33 -8.64 3.48
CA ILE A 12 4.43 -7.90 2.22
C ILE A 12 3.81 -8.73 1.08
N ARG A 13 2.89 -8.12 0.35
CA ARG A 13 2.15 -8.73 -0.76
C ARG A 13 2.27 -7.87 -2.01
N LEU A 14 2.37 -8.50 -3.17
CA LEU A 14 2.40 -7.84 -4.47
C LEU A 14 1.24 -8.37 -5.33
N TYR A 15 0.51 -7.46 -5.99
CA TYR A 15 -0.39 -7.83 -7.07
C TYR A 15 0.31 -7.68 -8.41
N LEU A 16 0.44 -8.78 -9.15
CA LEU A 16 0.96 -8.74 -10.51
C LEU A 16 -0.11 -8.21 -11.51
N ILE A 17 -1.40 -8.34 -11.17
CA ILE A 17 -2.54 -7.97 -12.02
C ILE A 17 -3.66 -7.43 -11.13
N ASP A 18 -3.92 -6.12 -11.20
CA ASP A 18 -5.16 -5.51 -10.73
C ASP A 18 -5.97 -5.08 -11.96
N ASN A 19 -7.01 -5.85 -12.29
CA ASN A 19 -7.89 -5.54 -13.41
C ASN A 19 -9.12 -4.71 -12.98
N LYS A 20 -9.20 -4.26 -11.71
CA LYS A 20 -10.38 -3.53 -11.21
C LYS A 20 -9.98 -2.58 -10.05
N HIS A 21 -9.57 -1.37 -10.43
CA HIS A 21 -9.72 -0.09 -9.71
C HIS A 21 -8.45 0.71 -9.32
N HIS A 22 -7.23 0.19 -9.44
CA HIS A 22 -6.03 1.01 -9.17
C HIS A 22 -4.98 0.91 -10.28
N ASN A 23 -4.76 2.03 -10.98
CA ASN A 23 -3.95 2.09 -12.21
C ASN A 23 -2.43 2.21 -11.97
N ILE A 24 -1.96 1.99 -10.74
CA ILE A 24 -0.57 2.26 -10.32
C ILE A 24 0.01 0.99 -9.67
N PRO A 25 1.18 0.50 -10.11
CA PRO A 25 1.85 -0.61 -9.45
C PRO A 25 2.20 -0.30 -7.99
N HIS A 26 1.74 -1.14 -7.06
CA HIS A 26 1.95 -0.95 -5.62
C HIS A 26 2.20 -2.27 -4.88
N ILE A 27 2.85 -2.17 -3.72
CA ILE A 27 2.98 -3.24 -2.72
C ILE A 27 2.03 -2.98 -1.55
N HIS A 28 1.48 -4.05 -0.97
CA HIS A 28 0.73 -3.96 0.28
C HIS A 28 1.62 -4.42 1.44
N ALA A 29 1.70 -3.59 2.48
CA ALA A 29 2.28 -3.95 3.77
C ALA A 29 1.17 -4.07 4.81
N ARG A 30 1.12 -5.19 5.53
CA ARG A 30 0.15 -5.39 6.61
C ARG A 30 0.85 -5.72 7.93
N TYR A 31 0.41 -5.08 9.00
CA TYR A 31 0.82 -5.37 10.36
C TYR A 31 -0.41 -5.32 11.27
N ALA A 32 -0.79 -6.46 11.86
CA ALA A 32 -2.03 -6.59 12.63
C ALA A 32 -3.28 -6.09 11.86
N GLU A 33 -3.98 -5.09 12.38
CA GLU A 33 -5.13 -4.42 11.76
C GLU A 33 -4.73 -3.31 10.76
N PHE A 34 -3.47 -2.89 10.74
CA PHE A 34 -2.99 -1.84 9.87
C PHE A 34 -2.59 -2.38 8.48
N GLU A 35 -2.98 -1.65 7.44
CA GLU A 35 -2.60 -1.92 6.06
C GLU A 35 -2.13 -0.61 5.40
N ALA A 36 -1.15 -0.73 4.50
CA ALA A 36 -0.65 0.36 3.69
C ALA A 36 -0.38 -0.12 2.27
N SER A 37 -0.75 0.68 1.27
CA SER A 37 -0.30 0.51 -0.11
C SER A 37 0.78 1.53 -0.42
N ILE A 38 1.88 1.05 -1.00
CA ILE A 38 3.05 1.83 -1.34
C ILE A 38 3.30 1.70 -2.83
N SER A 39 3.38 2.83 -3.54
CA SER A 39 3.70 2.89 -4.95
C SER A 39 5.12 2.36 -5.20
N ILE A 40 5.27 1.55 -6.25
CA ILE A 40 6.57 1.00 -6.65
C ILE A 40 7.42 2.07 -7.36
N GLU A 41 6.79 3.07 -7.97
CA GLU A 41 7.48 4.10 -8.77
C GLU A 41 8.27 5.07 -7.88
N ASP A 42 7.67 5.57 -6.81
CA ASP A 42 8.20 6.63 -5.97
C ASP A 42 8.32 6.26 -4.48
N GLY A 43 7.76 5.10 -4.06
CA GLY A 43 7.78 4.68 -2.66
C GLY A 43 6.81 5.44 -1.76
N GLU A 44 5.91 6.24 -2.34
CA GLU A 44 4.93 7.02 -1.58
C GLU A 44 3.70 6.18 -1.21
N LEU A 45 3.04 6.56 -0.12
CA LEU A 45 1.77 5.97 0.28
C LEU A 45 0.67 6.38 -0.69
N THR A 46 -0.12 5.42 -1.14
CA THR A 46 -1.29 5.70 -1.99
C THR A 46 -2.52 5.99 -1.14
N ALA A 47 -3.29 7.01 -1.52
CA ALA A 47 -4.58 7.29 -0.89
C ALA A 47 -5.58 6.17 -1.15
N ASP A 48 -6.21 5.66 -0.09
CA ASP A 48 -7.43 4.88 -0.24
C ASP A 48 -8.54 5.74 -0.86
N TRP A 49 -9.44 5.10 -1.59
CA TRP A 49 -10.54 5.79 -2.29
C TRP A 49 -11.39 6.64 -1.34
N GLU A 50 -11.62 6.17 -0.11
CA GLU A 50 -12.36 6.90 0.92
C GLU A 50 -11.64 8.17 1.36
N LEU A 51 -10.31 8.09 1.60
CA LEU A 51 -9.48 9.25 1.90
C LEU A 51 -9.49 10.25 0.73
N ALA A 52 -9.29 9.76 -0.49
CA ALA A 52 -9.28 10.57 -1.69
C ALA A 52 -10.64 11.26 -1.95
N ALA A 53 -11.76 10.56 -1.73
CA ALA A 53 -13.10 11.10 -1.88
C ALA A 53 -13.40 12.22 -0.87
N ASN A 54 -12.76 12.17 0.31
CA ASN A 54 -12.84 13.20 1.34
C ASN A 54 -11.79 14.31 1.16
N GLY A 55 -10.92 14.24 0.14
CA GLY A 55 -9.84 15.19 -0.09
C GLY A 55 -8.67 15.04 0.89
N GLU A 56 -8.60 13.91 1.59
CA GLU A 56 -7.55 13.59 2.56
C GLU A 56 -6.40 12.83 1.88
N THR A 57 -5.17 13.14 2.31
CA THR A 57 -3.96 12.45 1.86
C THR A 57 -3.51 11.43 2.90
N PRO A 58 -2.87 10.31 2.50
CA PRO A 58 -2.23 9.39 3.42
C PRO A 58 -1.31 10.11 4.40
N TYR A 59 -1.26 9.60 5.63
CA TYR A 59 -0.32 10.10 6.62
C TYR A 59 1.12 9.88 6.15
N LYS A 60 1.89 10.96 5.97
CA LYS A 60 3.30 10.86 5.59
C LYS A 60 4.12 10.32 6.74
N ILE A 61 4.82 9.22 6.50
CA ILE A 61 5.79 8.67 7.45
C ILE A 61 7.14 9.31 7.12
N SER A 62 7.73 10.01 8.07
CA SER A 62 9.09 10.51 7.92
C SER A 62 10.05 9.33 7.71
N PRO A 63 11.03 9.44 6.80
CA PRO A 63 12.10 8.47 6.70
C PRO A 63 12.77 8.27 8.07
N LEU A 64 13.24 7.05 8.32
CA LEU A 64 14.05 6.71 9.50
C LEU A 64 15.37 7.48 9.50
#